data_AF-A0A929CET1-F1
#
_entry.id   AF-A0A929CET1-F1
#
_cell.length_a   1.000
_cell.length_b   1.000
_cell.length_c   1.000
_cell.angle_alpha   90.00
_cell.angle_beta   90.00
_cell.angle_gamma   90.00
#
_symmetry.space_group_name_H-M   'P 1'
#
loop_
_entity.id
_entity.type
_entity.pdbx_description
1 polymer ?
#
loop_
_entity_poly.entity_id
_entity_poly.type
_entity_poly.pdbx_seq_one_letter_code
_entity_poly.pdbx_strand_id
1 'polypeptide(L)' 'METIKTASFEYLVNLAKEKPEGGYTFNLDGSIYEIEDVLEISKIAEKHGYIVIY' A
#
# COMPACT_ATOMS: atom_id res chain seq x y z
N MET A 1 -14.00 -5.91 -19.83
CA MET A 1 -12.55 -5.94 -19.51
C MET A 1 -12.44 -5.63 -18.04
N GLU A 2 -12.03 -6.60 -17.22
CA GLU A 2 -11.66 -6.32 -15.84
C GLU A 2 -10.33 -5.55 -15.87
N THR A 3 -10.32 -4.34 -15.33
CA THR A 3 -9.09 -3.55 -15.25
C THR A 3 -8.20 -4.19 -14.19
N ILE A 4 -7.13 -4.86 -14.62
CA ILE A 4 -6.09 -5.33 -13.71
C ILE A 4 -5.39 -4.10 -13.15
N LYS A 5 -5.50 -3.88 -11.84
CA LYS A 5 -4.78 -2.80 -11.16
C LYS A 5 -3.35 -3.29 -10.91
N THR A 6 -2.36 -2.69 -11.57
CA THR A 6 -0.94 -3.01 -11.33
C THR A 6 -0.26 -1.79 -10.72
N ALA A 7 0.52 -2.00 -9.66
CA ALA A 7 1.28 -0.93 -9.01
C ALA A 7 2.66 -1.43 -8.58
N SER A 8 3.69 -0.57 -8.68
CA SER A 8 5.00 -0.91 -8.14
C SER A 8 5.01 -0.80 -6.62
N PHE A 9 5.78 -1.67 -5.97
CA PHE A 9 5.96 -1.64 -4.53
C PHE A 9 6.51 -0.28 -4.09
N GLU A 10 7.51 0.25 -4.80
CA GLU A 10 8.04 1.59 -4.54
C GLU A 10 6.97 2.68 -4.60
N TYR A 11 6.07 2.62 -5.60
CA TYR A 11 4.97 3.58 -5.69
C TYR A 11 4.04 3.48 -4.48
N LEU A 12 3.69 2.26 -4.06
CA LEU A 12 2.81 2.04 -2.91
C LEU A 12 3.48 2.47 -1.59
N VAL A 13 4.79 2.23 -1.43
CA VAL A 13 5.57 2.72 -0.28
C VAL A 13 5.56 4.24 -0.23
N ASN A 14 5.68 4.92 -1.38
CA ASN A 14 5.59 6.39 -1.44
C ASN A 14 4.20 6.95 -1.05
N LEU A 15 3.14 6.14 -1.07
CA LEU A 15 1.82 6.53 -0.56
C LEU A 15 1.72 6.38 0.97
N ALA A 16 2.63 5.64 1.59
CA ALA A 16 2.71 5.51 3.03
C ALA A 16 3.45 6.71 3.64
N LYS A 17 2.92 7.24 4.74
CA LYS A 17 3.51 8.36 5.48
C LYS A 17 3.96 7.88 6.86
N GLU A 18 5.20 8.15 7.22
CA GLU A 18 5.69 7.86 8.57
C GLU A 18 4.92 8.64 9.63
N LYS A 19 4.64 7.96 10.76
CA LYS A 19 3.99 8.56 11.91
C LYS A 19 5.03 9.01 12.95
N PRO A 20 4.79 10.13 13.67
CA PRO A 20 5.69 10.60 14.73
C PRO A 20 5.94 9.57 15.85
N GLU A 21 4.95 8.73 16.16
CA GLU A 21 5.01 7.67 17.16
C GLU A 21 5.65 6.36 16.67
N GLY A 22 6.03 6.28 15.39
CA GLY A 22 6.52 5.07 14.73
C GLY A 22 5.46 4.40 13.85
N GLY A 23 5.93 3.60 12.88
CA GLY A 23 5.09 2.99 11.85
C GLY A 23 4.67 3.97 10.75
N TYR A 24 3.68 3.57 9.95
CA TYR A 24 3.24 4.28 8.76
C TYR A 24 1.71 4.33 8.64
N THR A 25 1.22 5.42 8.05
CA THR A 25 -0.15 5.57 7.57
C THR A 25 -0.16 5.37 6.06
N PHE A 26 -0.74 4.27 5.59
CA PHE A 26 -0.86 3.94 4.18
C PHE A 26 -2.27 4.25 3.67
N ASN A 27 -2.38 5.05 2.61
CA ASN A 27 -3.66 5.34 1.96
C ASN A 27 -3.75 4.65 0.60
N LEU A 28 -4.78 3.82 0.41
CA LEU A 28 -5.05 3.13 -0.84
C LEU A 28 -6.55 3.23 -1.17
N ASP A 29 -6.86 3.74 -2.36
CA ASP A 29 -8.25 3.90 -2.85
C ASP A 29 -9.20 4.59 -1.85
N GLY A 30 -8.68 5.55 -1.07
CA GLY A 30 -9.43 6.29 -0.06
C GLY A 30 -9.59 5.54 1.27
N SER A 31 -9.07 4.32 1.39
CA SER A 31 -8.97 3.58 2.66
C SER A 31 -7.64 3.88 3.33
N ILE A 32 -7.67 4.16 4.63
CA ILE A 32 -6.50 4.46 5.44
C ILE A 32 -6.16 3.24 6.31
N TYR A 33 -4.90 2.83 6.28
CA TYR A 33 -4.35 1.73 7.04
C TYR A 33 -3.23 2.24 7.93
N GLU A 34 -3.22 1.80 9.18
CA GLU A 34 -2.05 1.94 10.05
C GLU A 34 -1.26 0.64 9.97
N ILE A 35 0.02 0.74 9.61
CA ILE A 35 0.93 -0.38 9.47
C ILE A 35 2.19 -0.10 10.26
N GLU A 36 2.84 -1.13 10.77
CA GLU A 36 4.12 -0.98 11.46
C GLU A 36 5.29 -1.12 10.49
N ASP A 37 5.10 -1.93 9.44
CA ASP A 37 6.12 -2.23 8.42
C ASP A 37 5.59 -1.96 7.01
N VAL A 38 6.42 -1.33 6.17
CA VAL A 38 6.15 -1.10 4.74
C VAL A 38 5.93 -2.40 3.96
N LEU A 39 6.42 -3.55 4.44
CA LEU A 39 6.16 -4.85 3.82
C LEU A 39 4.68 -5.23 3.87
N GLU A 40 3.90 -4.70 4.82
CA GLU A 40 2.46 -4.93 4.91
C GLU A 40 1.68 -4.31 3.75
N ILE A 41 2.25 -3.29 3.10
CA ILE A 41 1.64 -2.58 1.96
C ILE A 41 1.32 -3.55 0.81
N SER A 42 2.23 -4.50 0.53
CA SER A 42 2.02 -5.50 -0.53
C SER A 42 0.77 -6.33 -0.30
N LYS A 43 0.59 -6.85 0.93
CA LYS A 43 -0.59 -7.65 1.32
C LYS A 43 -1.88 -6.83 1.28
N ILE A 44 -1.82 -5.56 1.65
CA ILE A 44 -2.98 -4.66 1.60
C ILE A 44 -3.36 -4.39 0.15
N ALA A 45 -2.38 -4.08 -0.71
CA ALA A 45 -2.61 -3.83 -2.13
C ALA A 45 -3.19 -5.07 -2.84
N GLU A 46 -2.65 -6.26 -2.59
CA GLU A 46 -3.18 -7.52 -3.15
C GLU A 46 -4.64 -7.78 -2.74
N LYS A 47 -5.00 -7.48 -1.47
CA LYS A 47 -6.41 -7.56 -1.01
C LYS A 47 -7.34 -6.60 -1.75
N HIS A 48 -6.82 -5.47 -2.22
CA HIS A 48 -7.54 -4.50 -3.06
C HIS A 48 -7.54 -4.88 -4.56
N GLY A 49 -7.00 -6.04 -4.90
CA GLY A 49 -6.92 -6.54 -6.28
C GLY A 49 -5.76 -5.95 -7.08
N TYR A 50 -4.75 -5.39 -6.40
CA TYR A 50 -3.52 -4.96 -7.08
C TYR A 50 -2.59 -6.14 -7.31
N ILE A 51 -2.00 -6.18 -8.51
CA ILE A 51 -0.78 -6.95 -8.75
C ILE A 51 0.40 -6.05 -8.41
N VAL A 52 1.15 -6.43 -7.38
CA VAL A 52 2.33 -5.69 -6.92
C VAL A 52 3.54 -6.14 -7.72
N ILE A 53 4.25 -5.19 -8.34
CA ILE A 53 5.53 -5.43 -9.01
C ILE A 53 6.69 -4.88 -8.16
N TYR A 54 7.77 -5.65 -8.07
CA TYR A 54 8.96 -5.33 -7.26
C TYR A 54 10.07 -4.75 -8.12
#